data_AF-A0A817MUK6-F1
#
_entry.id   AF-A0A817MUK6-F1
#
_cell.length_a   1.000
_cell.length_b   1.000
_cell.length_c   1.000
_cell.angle_alpha   90.00
_cell.angle_beta   90.00
_cell.angle_gamma   90.00
#
_symmetry.space_group_name_H-M   'P 1'
#
loop_
_entity.id
_entity.type
_entity.pdbx_description
1 polymer ?
#
loop_
_entity_poly.entity_id
_entity_poly.type
_entity_poly.pdbx_seq_one_letter_code
_entity_poly.pdbx_strand_id
1 'polypeptide(L)'
;MKKTPHQNQPTKKYPHQSSVNMNKKIYSSTDRIMDSVPYPPIHLLTIKEIFGTSDKPNLSLLLQHLEGEGRLELDAALTIMIRGRELTAREPNLLEIGTPVTIVGDIHGQFFDMLKMFEKGGDVASTRYLFLGDYVDRGQFSVEVVLYLWAIKITYPDTFFLLRGNHECRNLTVYFT
;
A
#
# COMPACT_ATOMS: atom_id res chain seq x y z
N MET A 1 48.79 55.82 -17.58
CA MET A 1 47.83 55.04 -18.41
C MET A 1 46.60 54.72 -17.57
N LYS A 2 45.47 55.36 -17.89
CA LYS A 2 44.18 55.18 -17.19
C LYS A 2 43.54 53.86 -17.64
N LYS A 3 43.20 52.95 -16.71
CA LYS A 3 42.35 51.78 -16.99
C LYS A 3 40.88 52.20 -16.86
N THR A 4 40.12 52.04 -17.92
CA THR A 4 38.67 52.24 -18.01
C THR A 4 37.90 51.17 -17.23
N PRO A 5 36.76 51.49 -16.61
CA PRO A 5 35.91 50.51 -15.92
C PRO A 5 35.06 49.71 -16.92
N HIS A 6 35.02 48.39 -16.76
CA HIS A 6 34.11 47.51 -17.48
C HIS A 6 32.66 47.81 -17.07
N GLN A 7 31.83 48.18 -18.04
CA GLN A 7 30.39 48.32 -17.87
C GLN A 7 29.74 46.94 -17.69
N ASN A 8 28.92 46.79 -16.65
CA ASN A 8 28.02 45.65 -16.44
C ASN A 8 27.06 45.51 -17.63
N GLN A 9 27.16 44.39 -18.36
CA GLN A 9 26.15 44.00 -19.34
C GLN A 9 24.92 43.42 -18.61
N PRO A 10 23.68 43.71 -19.07
CA PRO A 10 22.48 43.16 -18.48
C PRO A 10 22.38 41.65 -18.75
N THR A 11 22.07 40.88 -17.70
CA THR A 11 21.74 39.45 -17.82
C THR A 11 20.49 39.30 -18.69
N LYS A 12 20.62 38.60 -19.82
CA LYS A 12 19.46 38.20 -20.64
C LYS A 12 18.55 37.29 -19.79
N LYS A 13 17.39 37.81 -19.37
CA LYS A 13 16.29 36.96 -18.92
C LYS A 13 15.72 36.24 -20.15
N TYR A 14 16.02 34.95 -20.28
CA TYR A 14 15.35 34.10 -21.25
C TYR A 14 13.91 33.84 -20.76
N PRO A 15 12.87 34.06 -21.59
CA PRO A 15 11.53 33.65 -21.25
C PRO A 15 11.45 32.12 -21.30
N HIS A 16 11.39 31.47 -20.13
CA HIS A 16 11.02 30.06 -20.03
C HIS A 16 9.51 29.94 -20.25
N GLN A 17 9.08 29.89 -21.52
CA GLN A 17 7.78 29.33 -21.90
C GLN A 17 8.01 28.29 -22.98
N SER A 18 8.27 27.06 -22.53
CA SER A 18 8.36 25.88 -23.38
C SER A 18 6.97 25.25 -23.49
N SER A 19 6.03 25.92 -24.16
CA SER A 19 4.73 25.33 -24.46
C SER A 19 4.87 24.39 -25.66
N VAL A 20 4.62 23.09 -25.44
CA VAL A 20 4.62 22.08 -26.51
C VAL A 20 3.19 21.96 -27.05
N ASN A 21 3.02 22.13 -28.36
CA ASN A 21 1.72 22.15 -29.01
C ASN A 21 1.34 20.73 -29.47
N MET A 22 0.63 19.98 -28.63
CA MET A 22 -0.23 18.90 -29.09
C MET A 22 -1.68 19.40 -29.06
N ASN A 23 -2.33 19.45 -30.24
CA ASN A 23 -3.77 19.71 -30.39
C ASN A 23 -4.33 21.05 -29.86
N LYS A 24 -3.65 22.19 -30.09
CA LYS A 24 -4.15 23.57 -29.83
C LYS A 24 -4.44 23.92 -28.35
N LYS A 25 -4.11 23.07 -27.38
CA LYS A 25 -4.20 23.40 -25.96
C LYS A 25 -2.83 23.85 -25.47
N ILE A 26 -2.73 25.06 -24.92
CA ILE A 26 -1.50 25.55 -24.28
C ILE A 26 -1.47 24.97 -22.87
N TYR A 27 -0.49 24.10 -22.60
CA TYR A 27 -0.25 23.55 -21.28
C TYR A 27 0.87 24.34 -20.59
N SER A 28 0.67 24.68 -19.32
CA SER A 28 1.73 25.06 -18.40
C SER A 28 2.61 23.84 -18.10
N SER A 29 3.88 24.05 -17.74
CA SER A 29 4.77 22.98 -17.28
C SER A 29 4.30 22.32 -15.97
N THR A 30 3.36 22.95 -15.26
CA THR A 30 2.72 22.41 -14.04
C THR A 30 1.43 21.67 -14.32
N ASP A 31 0.90 21.76 -15.54
CA ASP A 31 -0.38 21.15 -15.87
C ASP A 31 -0.20 19.65 -16.03
N ARG A 32 -1.17 18.90 -15.52
CA ARG A 32 -1.26 17.49 -15.79
C ARG A 32 -1.76 17.29 -17.21
N ILE A 33 -1.07 16.46 -17.97
CA ILE A 33 -1.42 16.18 -19.36
C ILE A 33 -2.40 15.00 -19.45
N MET A 34 -2.30 14.04 -18.52
CA MET A 34 -3.09 12.81 -18.51
C MET A 34 -4.10 12.81 -17.36
N ASP A 35 -5.21 13.50 -17.54
CA ASP A 35 -6.27 13.64 -16.53
C ASP A 35 -6.98 12.32 -16.22
N SER A 36 -6.88 11.31 -17.10
CA SER A 36 -7.56 10.02 -16.97
C SER A 36 -6.96 9.08 -15.92
N VAL A 37 -5.70 9.29 -15.53
CA VAL A 37 -5.06 8.48 -14.48
C VAL A 37 -5.54 9.03 -13.12
N PRO A 38 -5.93 8.25 -12.12
CA PRO A 38 -6.26 8.81 -10.81
C PRO A 38 -5.02 9.44 -10.14
N TYR A 39 -5.22 10.36 -9.20
CA TYR A 39 -4.16 10.81 -8.29
C TYR A 39 -4.20 9.97 -7.02
N PRO A 40 -3.05 9.52 -6.49
CA PRO A 40 -3.03 8.91 -5.17
C PRO A 40 -3.50 9.88 -4.08
N PRO A 41 -4.24 9.42 -3.05
CA PRO A 41 -4.58 10.21 -1.89
C PRO A 41 -3.32 10.78 -1.21
N ILE A 42 -3.32 12.10 -1.03
CA ILE A 42 -2.23 12.81 -0.32
C ILE A 42 -2.39 12.64 1.20
N HIS A 43 -3.62 12.54 1.67
CA HIS A 43 -3.95 12.34 3.09
C HIS A 43 -3.41 10.99 3.59
N LEU A 44 -2.80 11.02 4.77
CA LEU A 44 -2.34 9.80 5.45
C LEU A 44 -3.41 9.36 6.44
N LEU A 45 -3.88 8.12 6.33
CA LEU A 45 -4.85 7.60 7.29
C LEU A 45 -4.25 7.52 8.69
N THR A 46 -4.95 8.14 9.64
CA THR A 46 -4.59 8.17 11.06
C THR A 46 -5.13 6.95 11.79
N ILE A 47 -4.58 6.65 12.98
CA ILE A 47 -5.11 5.60 13.87
C ILE A 47 -6.60 5.83 14.16
N LYS A 48 -6.99 7.09 14.40
CA LYS A 48 -8.35 7.45 14.79
C LYS A 48 -9.35 7.18 13.67
N GLU A 49 -8.96 7.36 12.42
CA GLU A 49 -9.84 7.07 11.28
C GLU A 49 -10.00 5.55 11.07
N ILE A 50 -8.92 4.80 11.24
CA ILE A 50 -8.93 3.34 11.03
C ILE A 50 -9.71 2.64 12.14
N PHE A 51 -9.45 2.96 13.39
CA PHE A 51 -10.02 2.24 14.53
C PHE A 51 -11.24 2.95 15.14
N GLY A 52 -11.34 4.28 15.00
CA GLY A 52 -12.40 5.05 15.64
C GLY A 52 -12.43 4.82 17.15
N THR A 53 -13.58 4.38 17.66
CA THR A 53 -13.80 3.93 19.04
C THR A 53 -13.80 2.40 19.18
N SER A 54 -13.60 1.67 18.08
CA SER A 54 -13.63 0.22 17.99
C SER A 54 -12.22 -0.35 18.17
N ASP A 55 -12.14 -1.60 18.64
CA ASP A 55 -10.89 -2.35 18.67
C ASP A 55 -10.54 -2.97 17.30
N LYS A 56 -11.53 -3.05 16.40
CA LYS A 56 -11.40 -3.58 15.04
C LYS A 56 -11.16 -2.46 14.03
N PRO A 57 -10.22 -2.63 13.08
CA PRO A 57 -9.99 -1.65 12.02
C PRO A 57 -11.17 -1.62 11.04
N ASN A 58 -11.44 -0.45 10.47
CA ASN A 58 -12.41 -0.27 9.41
C ASN A 58 -11.82 -0.79 8.09
N LEU A 59 -12.14 -2.04 7.76
CA LEU A 59 -11.61 -2.73 6.57
C LEU A 59 -12.00 -2.05 5.25
N SER A 60 -13.23 -1.54 5.14
CA SER A 60 -13.70 -0.88 3.92
C SER A 60 -12.95 0.41 3.65
N LEU A 61 -12.76 1.25 4.68
CA LEU A 61 -11.98 2.47 4.58
C LEU A 61 -10.52 2.18 4.21
N LEU A 62 -9.92 1.21 4.92
CA LEU A 62 -8.54 0.82 4.68
C LEU A 62 -8.35 0.29 3.25
N LEU A 63 -9.21 -0.60 2.79
CA LEU A 63 -9.18 -1.15 1.44
C LEU A 63 -9.24 -0.05 0.39
N GLN A 64 -10.26 0.81 0.47
CA GLN A 64 -10.46 1.88 -0.50
C GLN A 64 -9.25 2.82 -0.56
N HIS A 65 -8.64 3.11 0.58
CA HIS A 65 -7.47 3.99 0.64
C HIS A 65 -6.23 3.34 0.04
N LEU A 66 -5.94 2.08 0.37
CA LEU A 66 -4.81 1.34 -0.17
C LEU A 66 -4.96 1.06 -1.68
N GLU A 67 -6.18 0.77 -2.16
CA GLU A 67 -6.47 0.59 -3.60
C GLU A 67 -6.19 1.88 -4.39
N GLY A 68 -6.41 3.04 -3.77
CA GLY A 68 -6.01 4.33 -4.33
C GLY A 68 -4.52 4.64 -4.22
N GLU A 69 -3.67 3.72 -3.78
CA GLU A 69 -2.25 3.95 -3.46
C GLU A 69 -2.05 4.98 -2.32
N GLY A 70 -3.06 5.13 -1.47
CA GLY A 70 -3.02 5.96 -0.28
C GLY A 70 -2.16 5.30 0.81
N ARG A 71 -1.51 6.14 1.62
CA ARG A 71 -0.62 5.68 2.70
C ARG A 71 -1.21 5.96 4.07
N LEU A 72 -0.66 5.30 5.09
CA LEU A 72 -1.03 5.54 6.49
C LEU A 72 0.04 6.34 7.20
N GLU A 73 -0.33 6.96 8.31
CA GLU A 73 0.66 7.41 9.28
C GLU A 73 1.46 6.22 9.83
N LEU A 74 2.72 6.47 10.20
CA LEU A 74 3.60 5.42 10.69
C LEU A 74 3.03 4.71 11.92
N ASP A 75 2.49 5.47 12.88
CA ASP A 75 1.89 4.91 14.10
C ASP A 75 0.66 4.05 13.80
N ALA A 76 -0.11 4.41 12.75
CA ALA A 76 -1.25 3.63 12.29
C ALA A 76 -0.83 2.28 11.71
N ALA A 77 0.16 2.28 10.82
CA ALA A 77 0.74 1.07 10.25
C ALA A 77 1.35 0.18 11.36
N LEU A 78 2.12 0.76 12.27
CA LEU A 78 2.71 0.05 13.41
C LEU A 78 1.64 -0.55 14.32
N THR A 79 0.54 0.16 14.57
CA THR A 79 -0.54 -0.35 15.42
C THR A 79 -1.16 -1.62 14.82
N ILE A 80 -1.43 -1.64 13.51
CA ILE A 80 -1.90 -2.83 12.81
C ILE A 80 -0.87 -3.97 12.95
N MET A 81 0.41 -3.68 12.67
CA MET A 81 1.54 -4.64 12.75
C MET A 81 1.92 -5.09 14.17
N ILE A 82 1.45 -4.44 15.22
CA ILE A 82 1.67 -4.92 16.60
C ILE A 82 0.50 -5.82 17.00
N ARG A 83 -0.73 -5.41 16.70
CA ARG A 83 -1.94 -6.16 17.05
C ARG A 83 -2.01 -7.52 16.36
N GLY A 84 -1.76 -7.58 15.04
CA GLY A 84 -1.78 -8.87 14.34
C GLY A 84 -0.67 -9.82 14.79
N ARG A 85 0.46 -9.29 15.29
CA ARG A 85 1.62 -10.05 15.79
C ARG A 85 1.25 -10.71 17.10
N GLU A 86 0.56 -9.96 17.96
CA GLU A 86 0.08 -10.48 19.25
C GLU A 86 -0.96 -11.58 19.07
N LEU A 87 -1.82 -11.47 18.04
CA LEU A 87 -2.78 -12.52 17.71
C LEU A 87 -2.06 -13.78 17.21
N THR A 88 -1.23 -13.64 16.18
CA THR A 88 -0.49 -14.78 15.58
C THR A 88 0.50 -15.43 16.54
N ALA A 89 1.12 -14.66 17.45
CA ALA A 89 2.01 -15.21 18.48
C ALA A 89 1.32 -16.08 19.53
N ARG A 90 -0.02 -16.01 19.65
CA ARG A 90 -0.81 -16.85 20.55
C ARG A 90 -1.30 -18.13 19.87
N GLU A 91 -1.15 -18.24 18.55
CA GLU A 91 -1.57 -19.41 17.79
C GLU A 91 -0.55 -20.55 17.92
N PRO A 92 -0.99 -21.83 17.89
CA PRO A 92 -0.06 -22.95 17.88
C PRO A 92 0.71 -23.03 16.56
N ASN A 93 1.90 -23.66 16.59
CA ASN A 93 2.70 -23.88 15.38
C ASN A 93 1.98 -24.73 14.31
N LEU A 94 1.04 -25.59 14.73
CA LEU A 94 0.19 -26.40 13.85
C LEU A 94 -1.27 -26.00 14.09
N LEU A 95 -1.86 -25.32 13.10
CA LEU A 95 -3.25 -24.88 13.15
C LEU A 95 -4.19 -26.04 12.82
N GLU A 96 -5.29 -26.15 13.58
CA GLU A 96 -6.41 -27.05 13.27
C GLU A 96 -7.57 -26.22 12.70
N ILE A 97 -7.91 -26.46 11.44
CA ILE A 97 -8.82 -25.59 10.67
C ILE A 97 -9.99 -26.43 10.14
N GLY A 98 -11.20 -26.08 10.56
CA GLY A 98 -12.43 -26.74 10.11
C GLY A 98 -12.85 -26.34 8.69
N THR A 99 -13.53 -27.25 7.99
CA THR A 99 -14.12 -26.99 6.67
C THR A 99 -15.49 -26.28 6.79
N PRO A 100 -15.94 -25.55 5.76
CA PRO A 100 -15.23 -25.21 4.52
C PRO A 100 -14.11 -24.19 4.76
N VAL A 101 -13.10 -24.19 3.88
CA VAL A 101 -11.96 -23.25 3.90
C VAL A 101 -11.47 -22.96 2.48
N THR A 102 -11.16 -21.71 2.20
CA THR A 102 -10.46 -21.27 0.99
C THR A 102 -8.96 -21.20 1.29
N ILE A 103 -8.17 -21.97 0.54
CA ILE A 103 -6.71 -22.02 0.70
C ILE A 103 -6.06 -21.16 -0.39
N VAL A 104 -5.12 -20.30 0.02
CA VAL A 104 -4.45 -19.32 -0.84
C VAL A 104 -2.94 -19.51 -0.78
N GLY A 105 -2.30 -19.61 -1.94
CA GLY A 105 -0.84 -19.68 -2.09
C GLY A 105 -0.17 -18.30 -2.08
N ASP A 106 0.94 -18.18 -2.80
CA ASP A 106 1.79 -17.01 -2.85
C ASP A 106 1.04 -15.75 -3.34
N ILE A 107 1.38 -14.59 -2.76
CA ILE A 107 0.83 -13.29 -3.15
C ILE A 107 1.92 -12.36 -3.71
N HIS A 108 3.11 -12.37 -3.13
CA HIS A 108 4.28 -11.62 -3.61
C HIS A 108 4.00 -10.14 -3.94
N GLY A 109 3.36 -9.41 -3.01
CA GLY A 109 3.09 -7.99 -3.17
C GLY A 109 2.15 -7.63 -4.33
N GLN A 110 1.41 -8.59 -4.87
CA GLN A 110 0.40 -8.37 -5.91
C GLN A 110 -0.95 -7.96 -5.31
N PHE A 111 -1.00 -6.78 -4.70
CA PHE A 111 -2.16 -6.30 -3.94
C PHE A 111 -3.47 -6.32 -4.74
N PHE A 112 -3.47 -5.80 -5.96
CA PHE A 112 -4.68 -5.74 -6.81
C PHE A 112 -5.17 -7.12 -7.25
N ASP A 113 -4.26 -8.07 -7.49
CA ASP A 113 -4.63 -9.45 -7.80
C ASP A 113 -5.23 -10.15 -6.57
N MET A 114 -4.69 -9.88 -5.38
CA MET A 114 -5.27 -10.35 -4.12
C MET A 114 -6.71 -9.83 -3.91
N LEU A 115 -7.02 -8.59 -4.30
CA LEU A 115 -8.39 -8.08 -4.25
C LEU A 115 -9.33 -8.90 -5.16
N LYS A 116 -8.89 -9.18 -6.39
CA LYS A 116 -9.64 -10.02 -7.33
C LYS A 116 -9.78 -11.46 -6.88
N MET A 117 -8.82 -11.97 -6.13
CA MET A 117 -8.93 -13.26 -5.47
C MET A 117 -10.03 -13.25 -4.40
N PHE A 118 -10.11 -12.23 -3.53
CA PHE A 118 -11.18 -12.15 -2.54
C PHE A 118 -12.58 -12.06 -3.17
N GLU A 119 -12.72 -11.33 -4.29
CA GLU A 119 -13.99 -11.28 -5.05
C GLU A 119 -14.46 -12.68 -5.51
N LYS A 120 -13.54 -13.58 -5.83
CA LYS A 120 -13.84 -14.95 -6.29
C LYS A 120 -13.89 -15.99 -5.16
N GLY A 121 -13.07 -15.82 -4.14
CA GLY A 121 -12.88 -16.77 -3.03
C GLY A 121 -13.97 -16.71 -1.97
N GLY A 122 -14.80 -15.66 -1.98
CA GLY A 122 -15.89 -15.43 -1.02
C GLY A 122 -15.57 -14.30 -0.04
N ASP A 123 -16.61 -13.67 0.50
CA ASP A 123 -16.48 -12.58 1.47
C ASP A 123 -15.77 -13.07 2.74
N VAL A 124 -14.71 -12.37 3.14
CA VAL A 124 -13.90 -12.65 4.34
C VAL A 124 -14.72 -12.66 5.63
N ALA A 125 -15.88 -11.98 5.66
CA ALA A 125 -16.79 -12.00 6.80
C ALA A 125 -17.54 -13.33 6.97
N SER A 126 -17.71 -14.10 5.90
CA SER A 126 -18.51 -15.33 5.87
C SER A 126 -17.71 -16.57 5.45
N THR A 127 -16.48 -16.39 4.99
CA THR A 127 -15.61 -17.44 4.45
C THR A 127 -14.38 -17.61 5.32
N ARG A 128 -14.02 -18.86 5.62
CA ARG A 128 -12.76 -19.17 6.29
C ARG A 128 -11.62 -19.18 5.30
N TYR A 129 -10.50 -18.52 5.62
CA TYR A 129 -9.32 -18.44 4.78
C TYR A 129 -8.08 -18.99 5.46
N LEU A 130 -7.26 -19.70 4.69
CA LEU A 130 -5.91 -20.10 5.06
C LEU A 130 -4.92 -19.65 3.98
N PHE A 131 -4.01 -18.75 4.33
CA PHE A 131 -2.92 -18.35 3.46
C PHE A 131 -1.65 -19.13 3.80
N LEU A 132 -0.90 -19.53 2.76
CA LEU A 132 0.26 -20.41 2.90
C LEU A 132 1.60 -19.67 3.06
N GLY A 133 1.62 -18.33 2.97
CA GLY A 133 2.82 -17.52 3.11
C GLY A 133 3.16 -16.73 1.85
N ASP A 134 4.39 -16.21 1.79
CA ASP A 134 4.95 -15.50 0.63
C ASP A 134 4.09 -14.30 0.21
N TYR A 135 3.82 -13.44 1.19
CA TYR A 135 3.02 -12.22 1.05
C TYR A 135 3.79 -11.08 0.39
N VAL A 136 5.11 -11.06 0.63
CA VAL A 136 6.01 -9.94 0.28
C VAL A 136 6.99 -10.32 -0.83
N ASP A 137 7.80 -9.35 -1.22
CA ASP A 137 8.81 -9.38 -2.28
C ASP A 137 8.21 -9.52 -3.70
N ARG A 138 9.04 -9.25 -4.72
CA ARG A 138 8.73 -9.26 -6.17
C ARG A 138 7.74 -8.19 -6.62
N GLY A 139 6.54 -8.16 -6.05
CA GLY A 139 5.53 -7.15 -6.32
C GLY A 139 5.74 -5.87 -5.52
N GLN A 140 5.32 -4.75 -6.09
CA GLN A 140 5.58 -3.41 -5.56
C GLN A 140 4.66 -3.00 -4.41
N PHE A 141 3.63 -3.80 -4.10
CA PHE A 141 2.59 -3.46 -3.11
C PHE A 141 2.60 -4.41 -1.89
N SER A 142 3.81 -4.84 -1.49
CA SER A 142 4.01 -5.76 -0.38
C SER A 142 3.50 -5.21 0.96
N VAL A 143 3.64 -3.90 1.19
CA VAL A 143 3.22 -3.25 2.43
C VAL A 143 1.69 -3.21 2.52
N GLU A 144 1.02 -2.90 1.42
CA GLU A 144 -0.44 -2.89 1.28
C GLU A 144 -1.02 -4.29 1.54
N VAL A 145 -0.42 -5.33 0.97
CA VAL A 145 -0.78 -6.73 1.23
C VAL A 145 -0.70 -7.04 2.72
N VAL A 146 0.46 -6.80 3.35
CA VAL A 146 0.66 -7.13 4.76
C VAL A 146 -0.31 -6.37 5.65
N LEU A 147 -0.44 -5.05 5.45
CA LEU A 147 -1.34 -4.21 6.26
C LEU A 147 -2.80 -4.67 6.15
N TYR A 148 -3.25 -5.00 4.95
CA TYR A 148 -4.63 -5.41 4.74
C TYR A 148 -4.91 -6.82 5.29
N LEU A 149 -4.04 -7.79 5.03
CA LEU A 149 -4.16 -9.14 5.59
C LEU A 149 -4.16 -9.13 7.13
N TRP A 150 -3.32 -8.29 7.74
CA TRP A 150 -3.27 -8.14 9.19
C TRP A 150 -4.53 -7.45 9.74
N ALA A 151 -5.06 -6.45 9.05
CA ALA A 151 -6.33 -5.84 9.43
C ALA A 151 -7.49 -6.85 9.39
N ILE A 152 -7.54 -7.71 8.37
CA ILE A 152 -8.52 -8.81 8.30
C ILE A 152 -8.30 -9.79 9.45
N LYS A 153 -7.05 -10.19 9.73
CA LYS A 153 -6.73 -11.08 10.87
C LYS A 153 -7.20 -10.52 12.21
N ILE A 154 -7.03 -9.21 12.45
CA ILE A 154 -7.53 -8.54 13.65
C ILE A 154 -9.06 -8.58 13.72
N THR A 155 -9.72 -8.47 12.57
CA THR A 155 -11.20 -8.41 12.50
C THR A 155 -11.85 -9.79 12.66
N TYR A 156 -11.21 -10.82 12.10
CA TYR A 156 -11.71 -12.20 12.01
C TYR A 156 -10.66 -13.23 12.48
N PRO A 157 -10.22 -13.17 13.75
CA PRO A 157 -9.12 -14.00 14.25
C PRO A 157 -9.40 -15.52 14.17
N ASP A 158 -10.66 -15.94 14.30
CA ASP A 158 -11.06 -17.35 14.35
C ASP A 158 -11.41 -17.95 12.97
N THR A 159 -11.43 -17.13 11.92
CA THR A 159 -11.77 -17.57 10.55
C THR A 159 -10.75 -17.14 9.49
N PHE A 160 -9.73 -16.36 9.85
CA PHE A 160 -8.69 -15.92 8.93
C PHE A 160 -7.31 -16.31 9.46
N PHE A 161 -6.59 -17.15 8.71
CA PHE A 161 -5.34 -17.77 9.14
C PHE A 161 -4.21 -17.46 8.17
N LEU A 162 -3.04 -17.15 8.71
CA LEU A 162 -1.84 -16.76 7.98
C LEU A 162 -0.68 -17.67 8.40
N LEU A 163 -0.14 -18.45 7.46
CA LEU A 163 1.10 -19.19 7.67
C LEU A 163 2.32 -18.36 7.26
N ARG A 164 3.51 -18.85 7.59
CA ARG A 164 4.77 -18.21 7.25
C ARG A 164 5.38 -18.90 6.03
N GLY A 165 5.65 -18.15 4.97
CA GLY A 165 6.45 -18.58 3.83
C GLY A 165 7.94 -18.30 4.04
N ASN A 166 8.75 -18.60 3.03
CA ASN A 166 10.19 -18.33 3.12
C ASN A 166 10.52 -16.85 2.95
N HIS A 167 9.66 -16.08 2.28
CA HIS A 167 9.85 -14.64 2.08
C HIS A 167 9.58 -13.80 3.33
N GLU A 168 8.87 -14.31 4.33
CA GLU A 168 8.66 -13.63 5.62
C GLU A 168 9.90 -13.74 6.55
N CYS A 169 11.08 -13.43 6.03
CA CYS A 169 12.32 -13.39 6.79
C CYS A 169 13.24 -12.25 6.36
N ARG A 170 14.00 -11.71 7.31
CA ARG A 170 14.97 -10.63 7.08
C ARG A 170 15.96 -10.95 5.96
N ASN A 171 16.33 -12.22 5.81
CA ASN A 171 17.30 -12.59 4.79
C ASN A 171 16.76 -12.28 3.39
N LEU A 172 15.57 -12.78 3.04
CA LEU A 172 15.04 -12.59 1.69
C LEU A 172 14.57 -11.15 1.44
N THR A 173 13.92 -10.50 2.41
CA THR A 173 13.42 -9.13 2.24
C THR A 173 14.51 -8.06 2.13
N VAL A 174 15.77 -8.39 2.46
CA VAL A 174 16.92 -7.51 2.20
C VAL A 174 17.46 -7.69 0.78
N TYR A 175 17.32 -8.88 0.19
CA TYR A 175 17.82 -9.16 -1.16
C TYR A 175 16.83 -8.78 -2.26
N PHE A 176 15.53 -8.85 -1.99
CA PHE A 176 14.50 -8.46 -2.93
C PHE A 176 14.02 -7.03 -2.57
N THR A 177 14.30 -6.08 -3.46
CA THR A 177 13.81 -4.68 -3.42
C THR A 177 13.06 -4.37 -4.70
#